data_AF-A0A2C9M620-F1
#
_entry.id   AF-A0A2C9M620-F1
#
_cell.length_a   1.000
_cell.length_b   1.000
_cell.length_c   1.000
_cell.angle_alpha   90.00
_cell.angle_beta   90.00
_cell.angle_gamma   90.00
#
_symmetry.space_group_name_H-M   'P 1'
#
loop_
_entity.id
_entity.type
_entity.pdbx_description
1 polymer ?
#
loop_
_entity_poly.entity_id
_entity_poly.type
_entity_poly.pdbx_seq_one_letter_code
_entity_poly.pdbx_strand_id
1 'polypeptide(L)'
;MGSLVKIAKTLRTHWKKSTLAACLTIYGCNYMRNRHKDNLLRRHYCQEALKYGRENIALHQRPRRVTVFLNPAANKGRAKKIFEKTAAPILYLAGIEINLVASVPPPPAMTTASVSLGSNTAMYFFN
;
A
#
# COMPACT_ATOMS: atom_id res chain seq x y z
N MET A 1 -14.49 39.84 -23.03
CA MET A 1 -13.15 39.53 -23.56
C MET A 1 -11.96 40.04 -22.70
N GLY A 2 -12.16 40.83 -21.63
CA GLY A 2 -11.04 41.49 -20.92
C GLY A 2 -10.16 40.61 -20.01
N SER A 3 -10.68 39.52 -19.45
CA SER A 3 -9.93 38.68 -18.48
C SER A 3 -8.82 37.85 -19.15
N LEU A 4 -9.05 37.35 -20.36
CA LEU A 4 -8.06 36.61 -21.15
C LEU A 4 -6.87 37.49 -21.56
N VAL A 5 -7.11 38.76 -21.90
CA VAL A 5 -6.05 39.71 -22.26
C VAL A 5 -5.19 40.04 -21.04
N LYS A 6 -5.79 40.15 -19.85
CA LYS A 6 -5.05 40.31 -18.59
C LYS A 6 -4.20 39.10 -18.28
N ILE A 7 -4.75 37.88 -18.40
CA ILE A 7 -4.00 36.63 -18.19
C ILE A 7 -2.84 36.52 -19.19
N ALA A 8 -3.06 36.83 -20.46
CA ALA A 8 -2.01 36.82 -21.49
C ALA A 8 -0.89 37.84 -21.19
N LYS A 9 -1.25 39.04 -20.72
CA LYS A 9 -0.27 40.07 -20.33
C LYS A 9 0.50 39.63 -19.07
N THR A 10 -0.16 39.06 -18.08
CA THR A 10 0.48 38.51 -16.87
C THR A 10 1.42 37.33 -17.19
N LEU A 11 1.02 36.44 -18.10
CA LEU A 11 1.88 35.34 -18.58
C LEU A 11 3.15 35.85 -19.25
N ARG A 12 3.05 36.92 -20.05
CA ARG A 12 4.19 37.53 -20.74
C ARG A 12 5.15 38.26 -19.78
N THR A 13 4.63 38.85 -18.70
CA THR A 13 5.43 39.63 -17.75
C THR A 13 6.16 38.75 -16.72
N HIS A 14 5.64 37.55 -16.41
CA HIS A 14 6.21 36.62 -15.44
C HIS A 14 6.31 35.18 -15.96
N TRP A 15 6.76 35.02 -17.21
CA TRP A 15 6.83 33.69 -17.87
C TRP A 15 7.59 32.64 -17.04
N LYS A 16 8.67 33.03 -16.33
CA LYS A 16 9.43 32.13 -15.44
C LYS A 16 8.66 31.70 -14.18
N LYS A 17 7.84 32.59 -13.59
CA LYS A 17 7.04 32.26 -12.39
C LYS A 17 5.82 31.43 -12.79
N SER A 18 5.22 31.73 -13.94
CA SER A 18 4.07 31.00 -14.47
C SER A 18 4.42 29.56 -14.85
N THR A 19 5.60 29.32 -15.45
CA THR A 19 6.05 27.95 -15.77
C THR A 19 6.36 27.15 -14.52
N LEU A 20 7.01 27.76 -13.51
CA LEU A 20 7.23 27.11 -12.22
C LEU A 20 5.92 26.79 -11.51
N ALA A 21 4.98 27.72 -11.48
CA ALA A 21 3.65 27.50 -10.89
C ALA A 21 2.88 26.39 -11.62
N ALA A 22 2.93 26.37 -12.96
CA ALA A 22 2.31 25.32 -13.76
C ALA A 22 2.95 23.95 -13.47
N CYS A 23 4.28 23.88 -13.42
CA CYS A 23 5.02 22.65 -13.10
C CYS A 23 4.67 22.12 -11.70
N LEU A 24 4.70 22.99 -10.69
CA LEU A 24 4.30 22.66 -9.32
C LEU A 24 2.84 22.21 -9.23
N THR A 25 1.94 22.87 -9.97
CA THR A 25 0.52 22.51 -10.00
C THR A 25 0.31 21.14 -10.63
N ILE A 26 0.96 20.85 -11.76
CA ILE A 26 0.87 19.54 -12.42
C ILE A 26 1.43 18.44 -11.50
N TYR A 27 2.60 18.69 -10.89
CA TYR A 27 3.21 17.75 -9.94
C TYR A 27 2.30 17.49 -8.73
N GLY A 28 1.75 18.56 -8.13
CA GLY A 28 0.82 18.48 -7.00
C GLY A 28 -0.47 17.73 -7.35
N CYS A 29 -1.07 18.02 -8.50
CA CYS A 29 -2.24 17.31 -9.02
C CYS A 29 -1.95 15.82 -9.22
N ASN A 30 -0.80 15.46 -9.80
CA ASN A 30 -0.41 14.06 -9.97
C ASN A 30 -0.20 13.35 -8.62
N TYR A 31 0.47 14.00 -7.67
CA TYR A 31 0.67 13.45 -6.32
C TYR A 31 -0.65 13.21 -5.59
N MET A 32 -1.55 14.20 -5.59
CA MET A 32 -2.86 14.10 -4.95
C MET A 32 -3.72 13.02 -5.63
N ARG A 33 -3.68 12.92 -6.96
CA ARG A 33 -4.40 11.88 -7.70
C ARG A 33 -3.90 10.49 -7.33
N ASN A 34 -2.59 10.29 -7.25
CA ASN A 34 -2.03 8.99 -6.86
C ASN A 34 -2.43 8.64 -5.42
N ARG A 35 -2.33 9.59 -4.49
CA ARG A 35 -2.78 9.43 -3.11
C ARG A 35 -4.26 9.04 -3.00
N HIS A 36 -5.11 9.66 -3.81
CA HIS A 36 -6.54 9.37 -3.82
C HIS A 36 -6.83 7.97 -4.38
N LYS A 37 -6.19 7.59 -5.50
CA LYS A 37 -6.28 6.24 -6.06
C LYS A 37 -5.83 5.17 -5.07
N ASP A 38 -4.70 5.38 -4.39
CA ASP A 38 -4.20 4.44 -3.39
C ASP A 38 -5.18 4.25 -2.22
N ASN A 39 -5.88 5.32 -1.82
CA ASN A 39 -6.88 5.25 -0.75
C ASN A 39 -8.16 4.53 -1.18
N LEU A 40 -8.62 4.76 -2.42
CA LEU A 40 -9.76 4.05 -2.99
C LEU A 40 -9.47 2.55 -3.10
N LEU A 41 -8.29 2.19 -3.58
CA LEU A 41 -7.88 0.79 -3.72
C LEU A 41 -7.82 0.08 -2.36
N ARG A 42 -7.24 0.72 -1.35
CA ARG A 42 -7.24 0.17 0.02
C ARG A 42 -8.65 -0.04 0.55
N ARG A 43 -9.55 0.93 0.33
CA ARG A 43 -10.94 0.83 0.77
C ARG A 43 -11.66 -0.34 0.10
N HIS A 44 -11.45 -0.54 -1.20
CA HIS A 44 -12.02 -1.66 -1.95
C HIS A 44 -11.60 -3.00 -1.35
N TYR A 45 -10.28 -3.22 -1.19
CA TYR A 45 -9.77 -4.46 -0.60
C TYR A 45 -10.21 -4.67 0.85
N CYS A 46 -10.28 -3.61 1.66
CA CYS A 46 -10.82 -3.70 3.00
C CYS A 46 -12.30 -4.13 3.00
N GLN A 47 -13.11 -3.64 2.06
CA GLN A 47 -14.51 -4.04 1.94
C GLN A 47 -14.66 -5.50 1.51
N GLU A 48 -13.81 -5.99 0.62
CA GLU A 48 -13.76 -7.40 0.23
C GLU A 48 -13.31 -8.28 1.39
N ALA A 49 -12.22 -7.93 2.06
CA ALA A 49 -11.73 -8.61 3.26
C ALA A 49 -12.79 -8.71 4.36
N LEU A 50 -13.56 -7.64 4.57
CA LEU A 50 -14.62 -7.59 5.56
C LEU A 50 -15.76 -8.58 5.28
N LYS A 51 -16.02 -8.90 4.00
CA LYS A 51 -16.97 -9.98 3.66
C LYS A 51 -16.45 -11.33 4.17
N TYR A 52 -15.17 -11.62 3.93
CA TYR A 52 -14.53 -12.85 4.42
C TYR A 52 -14.42 -12.94 5.95
N GLY A 53 -14.32 -11.81 6.64
CA GLY A 53 -14.34 -11.77 8.11
C GLY A 53 -15.74 -11.93 8.71
N ARG A 54 -16.80 -11.60 7.94
CA ARG A 54 -18.20 -11.78 8.34
C ARG A 54 -18.75 -13.17 8.05
N GLU A 55 -18.12 -13.91 7.13
CA GLU A 55 -18.46 -15.31 6.87
C GLU A 55 -18.18 -16.12 8.13
N ASN A 56 -19.23 -16.77 8.66
CA ASN A 56 -19.14 -17.49 9.91
C ASN A 56 -18.30 -18.76 9.70
N ILE A 57 -17.24 -18.90 10.49
CA ILE A 57 -16.39 -20.09 10.45
C ILE A 57 -17.14 -21.21 11.15
N ALA A 58 -17.25 -22.39 10.51
CA ALA A 58 -17.85 -23.56 11.15
C ALA A 58 -17.08 -23.89 12.44
N LEU A 59 -17.78 -24.30 13.51
CA LEU A 59 -17.21 -24.56 14.84
C LEU A 59 -16.04 -25.58 14.86
N HIS A 60 -15.82 -26.33 13.78
CA HIS A 60 -14.72 -27.27 13.60
C HIS A 60 -13.55 -26.76 12.73
N GLN A 61 -13.65 -25.57 12.15
CA GLN A 61 -12.56 -24.98 11.37
C GLN A 61 -11.67 -24.11 12.25
N ARG A 62 -10.35 -24.36 12.17
CA ARG A 62 -9.35 -23.52 12.84
C ARG A 62 -9.31 -22.14 12.19
N PRO A 63 -9.15 -21.04 12.97
CA PRO A 63 -8.98 -19.71 12.41
C PRO A 63 -7.76 -19.67 11.49
N ARG A 64 -7.90 -18.98 10.36
CA ARG A 64 -6.82 -18.83 9.36
C ARG A 64 -5.67 -18.05 9.99
N ARG A 65 -4.47 -18.63 10.04
CA ARG A 65 -3.26 -17.96 10.54
C ARG A 65 -2.29 -17.73 9.38
N VAL A 66 -1.67 -16.56 9.37
CA VAL A 66 -0.67 -16.18 8.37
C VAL A 66 0.58 -15.70 9.09
N THR A 67 1.71 -16.31 8.76
CA THR A 67 3.02 -15.84 9.21
C THR A 67 3.63 -14.99 8.11
N VAL A 68 3.92 -13.71 8.41
CA VAL A 68 4.51 -12.75 7.49
C VAL A 68 5.97 -12.55 7.85
N PHE A 69 6.86 -12.90 6.91
CA PHE A 69 8.29 -12.62 7.03
C PHE A 69 8.57 -11.23 6.44
N LEU A 70 9.07 -10.32 7.28
CA LEU A 70 9.36 -8.94 6.90
C LEU A 70 10.86 -8.66 7.05
N ASN A 71 11.51 -8.26 5.95
CA ASN A 71 12.89 -7.76 6.00
C ASN A 71 12.87 -6.26 6.33
N PRO A 72 13.36 -5.83 7.51
CA PRO A 72 13.35 -4.42 7.89
C PRO A 72 14.27 -3.56 7.02
N ALA A 73 15.29 -4.11 6.36
CA ALA A 73 16.17 -3.38 5.46
C ALA A 73 15.56 -3.13 4.07
N ALA A 74 14.48 -3.84 3.72
CA ALA A 74 13.81 -3.68 2.43
C ALA A 74 13.16 -2.28 2.29
N ASN A 75 13.05 -1.82 1.05
CA ASN A 75 12.43 -0.53 0.70
C ASN A 75 13.00 0.70 1.43
N LYS A 76 14.33 0.76 1.60
CA LYS A 76 15.04 1.83 2.33
C LYS A 76 14.59 1.94 3.79
N GLY A 77 14.41 0.81 4.47
CA GLY A 77 13.97 0.79 5.89
C GLY A 77 12.47 1.00 6.10
N ARG A 78 11.65 1.01 5.03
CA ARG A 78 10.22 1.37 5.10
C ARG A 78 9.28 0.18 4.96
N ALA A 79 9.79 -1.03 4.77
CA ALA A 79 8.99 -2.23 4.61
C ALA A 79 7.96 -2.42 5.73
N LYS A 80 8.38 -2.26 7.00
CA LYS A 80 7.49 -2.36 8.17
C LYS A 80 6.33 -1.37 8.09
N LYS A 81 6.64 -0.10 7.79
CA LYS A 81 5.65 0.97 7.68
C LYS A 81 4.69 0.77 6.50
N ILE A 82 5.17 0.21 5.40
CA ILE A 82 4.33 -0.11 4.24
C ILE A 82 3.37 -1.24 4.61
N PHE A 83 3.87 -2.32 5.21
CA PHE A 83 3.07 -3.45 5.64
C PHE A 83 1.96 -3.03 6.61
N GLU A 84 2.31 -2.29 7.66
CA GLU A 84 1.35 -1.79 8.65
C GLU A 84 0.26 -0.91 8.02
N LYS A 85 0.61 -0.12 7.00
CA LYS A 85 -0.32 0.80 6.37
C LYS A 85 -1.21 0.14 5.31
N THR A 86 -0.73 -0.89 4.62
CA THR A 86 -1.44 -1.46 3.46
C THR A 86 -2.00 -2.85 3.71
N ALA A 87 -1.20 -3.76 4.28
CA ALA A 87 -1.56 -5.17 4.39
C ALA A 87 -2.24 -5.50 5.73
N ALA A 88 -1.76 -4.92 6.83
CA ALA A 88 -2.32 -5.15 8.16
C ALA A 88 -3.84 -4.93 8.25
N PRO A 89 -4.44 -3.81 7.76
CA PRO A 89 -5.88 -3.61 7.88
C PRO A 89 -6.70 -4.64 7.11
N ILE A 90 -6.23 -5.11 5.95
CA ILE A 90 -6.92 -6.11 5.13
C ILE A 90 -6.96 -7.45 5.89
N LEU A 91 -5.82 -7.86 6.45
CA LEU A 91 -5.69 -9.12 7.18
C LEU A 91 -6.51 -9.13 8.48
N TYR A 92 -6.50 -8.01 9.22
CA TYR A 92 -7.32 -7.89 10.43
C TYR A 92 -8.82 -7.89 10.12
N LEU A 93 -9.24 -7.23 9.04
CA LEU A 93 -10.65 -7.25 8.61
C LEU A 93 -11.12 -8.62 8.11
N ALA A 94 -10.21 -9.44 7.58
CA ALA A 94 -10.50 -10.80 7.15
C ALA A 94 -10.58 -11.82 8.31
N GLY A 95 -10.34 -11.40 9.56
CA GLY A 95 -10.34 -12.28 10.74
C GLY A 95 -9.16 -13.25 10.78
N ILE A 96 -8.02 -12.87 10.21
CA ILE A 96 -6.82 -13.70 10.13
C ILE A 96 -5.86 -13.33 11.28
N GLU A 97 -5.35 -14.34 11.99
CA GLU A 97 -4.32 -14.16 13.01
C GLU A 97 -2.95 -14.00 12.34
N ILE A 98 -2.25 -12.90 12.64
CA ILE A 98 -0.99 -12.53 11.97
C ILE A 98 0.19 -12.75 12.92
N ASN A 99 1.16 -13.55 12.49
CA ASN A 99 2.46 -13.68 13.15
C ASN A 99 3.54 -12.97 12.32
N LEU A 100 4.12 -11.90 12.86
CA LEU A 100 5.08 -11.08 12.14
C LEU A 100 6.51 -11.45 12.56
N VAL A 101 7.28 -12.01 11.64
CA VAL A 101 8.66 -12.42 11.87
C VAL A 101 9.59 -11.48 11.13
N ALA A 102 10.37 -10.68 11.86
CA ALA A 102 11.39 -9.83 11.28
C ALA A 102 12.63 -10.68 10.97
N SER A 103 12.82 -11.07 9.71
CA SER A 103 13.96 -11.88 9.29
C SER A 103 15.08 -11.03 8.71
N VAL A 104 16.27 -11.12 9.32
CA VAL A 104 17.60 -10.84 8.75
C VAL A 104 17.85 -11.92 7.66
N PRO A 105 18.54 -11.67 6.52
CA PRO A 105 18.28 -12.36 5.25
C PRO A 105 18.33 -13.89 5.37
N PRO A 106 17.53 -14.61 4.55
CA PRO A 106 17.42 -16.05 4.67
C PRO A 106 18.77 -16.72 4.35
N PRO A 107 19.15 -17.80 5.06
CA PRO A 107 20.17 -18.72 4.55
C PRO A 107 19.73 -19.26 3.17
N PRO A 108 20.68 -19.59 2.28
CA PRO A 108 20.42 -19.87 0.86
C PRO A 108 19.46 -21.03 0.55
N ALA A 109 19.04 -21.80 1.56
CA ALA A 109 18.07 -22.88 1.44
C ALA A 109 16.59 -22.41 1.45
N MET A 110 16.30 -21.12 1.66
CA MET A 110 14.94 -20.59 1.89
C MET A 110 14.37 -19.74 0.73
N THR A 111 14.99 -19.78 -0.45
CA THR A 111 14.58 -18.95 -1.60
C THR A 111 13.38 -19.53 -2.36
N THR A 112 13.03 -20.80 -2.12
CA THR A 112 12.05 -21.54 -2.93
C THR A 112 11.17 -22.43 -2.06
N ALA A 113 10.63 -21.89 -0.99
CA ALA A 113 9.56 -22.58 -0.30
C ALA A 113 8.47 -21.58 0.05
N SER A 114 7.36 -21.67 -0.66
CA SER A 114 6.06 -21.63 0.00
C SER A 114 6.09 -22.67 1.13
N VAL A 115 6.71 -22.33 2.26
CA VAL A 115 6.73 -23.20 3.44
C VAL A 115 5.30 -23.25 3.94
N SER A 116 4.56 -24.23 3.44
CA SER A 116 3.31 -24.71 4.02
C SER A 116 3.68 -25.38 5.34
N LEU A 117 3.94 -24.57 6.36
CA LEU A 117 4.06 -25.01 7.75
C LEU A 117 2.63 -25.35 8.22
N GLY A 118 2.14 -26.51 7.75
CA GLY A 118 0.87 -27.16 8.11
C GLY A 118 -0.35 -26.24 8.14
N SER A 119 -1.29 -26.36 7.20
CA SER A 119 -2.55 -25.56 7.18
C SER A 119 -2.39 -24.03 7.13
N ASN A 120 -1.19 -23.48 7.35
CA ASN A 120 -0.93 -22.05 7.49
C ASN A 120 -0.17 -21.53 6.25
N THR A 121 -0.71 -20.47 5.65
CA THR A 121 -0.13 -19.83 4.46
C THR A 121 0.96 -18.85 4.89
N ALA A 122 2.18 -19.04 4.40
CA ALA A 122 3.27 -18.06 4.53
C ALA A 122 3.24 -17.08 3.35
N MET A 123 3.17 -15.78 3.63
CA MET A 123 3.27 -14.72 2.61
C MET A 123 4.58 -13.95 2.74
N TYR A 124 5.34 -13.92 1.64
CA TYR A 124 6.61 -13.21 1.54
C TYR A 124 6.38 -11.84 0.88
N PHE A 125 6.66 -10.76 1.61
CA PHE A 125 6.67 -9.41 1.04
C PHE A 125 8.11 -9.00 0.71
N PHE A 126 8.57 -9.33 -0.50
CA PHE A 126 9.80 -8.76 -1.06
C PHE A 126 9.45 -7.58 -1.98
N ASN A 127 9.74 -6.36 -1.52
CA ASN A 127 9.89 -5.18 -2.36
C ASN A 127 10.86 -4.20 -1.71
#